data_AF-A0A7D7ZWM5-F1
#
_entry.id   AF-A0A7D7ZWM5-F1
#
_cell.length_a   1.000
_cell.length_b   1.000
_cell.length_c   1.000
_cell.angle_alpha   90.00
_cell.angle_beta   90.00
_cell.angle_gamma   90.00
#
_symmetry.space_group_name_H-M   'P 1'
#
loop_
_entity.id
_entity.type
_entity.pdbx_description
1 polymer ?
#
loop_
_entity_poly.entity_id
_entity_poly.type
_entity_poly.pdbx_seq_one_letter_code
_entity_poly.pdbx_strand_id
1 'polypeptide(L)'
;MEFPEFAKHTDKQKALDNALWLDFVHRIKQKIFSVVHIPQEHYLVMPTESIPRRNMVVSGKSKDYSQMTFEAISTIKLDRDPLWHWEQILGMFSVTDAEILRFILKYQVPLEKIIASELANRGYDENNHWIGFEKAKKIWLR
;
A
#
# COMPACT_ATOMS: atom_id res chain seq x y z
N MET A 1 -8.24 9.90 -8.76
CA MET A 1 -8.85 8.57 -8.60
C MET A 1 -9.51 8.57 -7.23
N GLU A 2 -10.81 8.36 -7.17
CA GLU A 2 -11.52 8.18 -5.89
C GLU A 2 -11.50 6.69 -5.54
N PHE A 3 -11.17 6.36 -4.30
CA PHE A 3 -11.20 4.99 -3.80
C PHE A 3 -12.50 4.79 -3.02
N PRO A 4 -13.25 3.69 -3.27
CA PRO A 4 -14.48 3.46 -2.55
C PRO A 4 -14.17 3.22 -1.07
N GLU A 5 -14.89 3.90 -0.18
CA GLU A 5 -14.70 3.76 1.28
C GLU A 5 -15.19 2.40 1.79
N PHE A 6 -15.93 1.65 0.97
CA PHE A 6 -16.40 0.31 1.24
C PHE A 6 -15.89 -0.66 0.18
N ALA A 7 -15.32 -1.79 0.61
CA ALA A 7 -14.88 -2.84 -0.31
C ALA A 7 -15.15 -4.23 0.26
N LYS A 8 -15.51 -5.16 -0.63
CA LYS A 8 -15.75 -6.56 -0.32
C LYS A 8 -14.63 -7.43 -0.89
N HIS A 9 -14.07 -8.29 -0.06
CA HIS A 9 -13.00 -9.23 -0.43
C HIS A 9 -13.31 -10.62 0.08
N THR A 10 -12.98 -11.66 -0.69
CA THR A 10 -13.09 -13.05 -0.22
C THR A 10 -11.85 -13.51 0.53
N ASP A 11 -10.69 -12.90 0.25
CA ASP A 11 -9.44 -13.17 0.93
C ASP A 11 -9.20 -12.20 2.09
N LYS A 12 -8.82 -12.75 3.24
CA LYS A 12 -8.56 -11.97 4.46
C LYS A 12 -7.36 -11.04 4.27
N GLN A 13 -6.31 -11.53 3.62
CA GLN A 13 -5.06 -10.80 3.52
C GLN A 13 -5.19 -9.60 2.58
N LYS A 14 -5.89 -9.77 1.46
CA LYS A 14 -6.27 -8.72 0.53
C LYS A 14 -7.16 -7.67 1.20
N ALA A 15 -8.11 -8.09 2.03
CA ALA A 15 -8.93 -7.14 2.80
C ALA A 15 -8.07 -6.27 3.74
N LEU A 16 -7.09 -6.88 4.42
CA LEU A 16 -6.15 -6.17 5.29
C LEU A 16 -5.23 -5.22 4.51
N ASP A 17 -4.69 -5.66 3.37
CA ASP A 17 -3.84 -4.81 2.52
C ASP A 17 -4.63 -3.62 1.95
N ASN A 18 -5.91 -3.85 1.59
CA ASN A 18 -6.79 -2.78 1.15
C ASN A 18 -7.11 -1.79 2.28
N ALA A 19 -7.37 -2.27 3.50
CA ALA A 19 -7.59 -1.39 4.65
C ALA A 19 -6.36 -0.50 4.91
N LEU A 20 -5.16 -1.09 4.88
CA LEU A 20 -3.91 -0.34 5.09
C LEU A 20 -3.66 0.69 3.98
N TRP A 21 -4.00 0.35 2.72
CA TRP A 21 -3.94 1.30 1.62
C TRP A 21 -4.92 2.47 1.82
N LEU A 22 -6.15 2.18 2.25
CA LEU A 22 -7.15 3.21 2.54
C LEU A 22 -6.71 4.11 3.70
N ASP A 23 -6.12 3.57 4.76
CA ASP A 23 -5.49 4.35 5.85
C ASP A 23 -4.42 5.30 5.28
N PHE A 24 -3.54 4.79 4.42
CA PHE A 24 -2.47 5.60 3.81
C PHE A 24 -3.03 6.73 2.93
N VAL A 25 -3.98 6.46 2.02
CA VAL A 25 -4.49 7.50 1.12
C VAL A 25 -5.41 8.50 1.83
N HIS A 26 -6.06 8.12 2.93
CA HIS A 26 -6.90 9.00 3.74
C HIS A 26 -6.22 9.57 4.99
N ARG A 27 -4.89 9.40 5.13
CA ARG A 27 -4.10 9.83 6.31
C ARG A 27 -4.29 11.30 6.73
N ILE A 28 -4.46 12.21 5.76
CA ILE A 28 -4.68 13.65 6.03
C ILE A 28 -5.98 13.88 6.79
N LYS A 29 -7.02 13.09 6.48
CA LYS A 29 -8.32 13.14 7.15
C LYS A 29 -8.36 12.30 8.43
N GLN A 30 -7.25 11.64 8.79
CA GLN A 30 -7.14 10.74 9.94
C GLN A 30 -8.23 9.66 9.97
N LYS A 31 -8.73 9.25 8.80
CA LYS A 31 -9.67 8.13 8.71
C LYS A 31 -8.92 6.82 8.92
N ILE A 32 -9.53 5.93 9.70
CA ILE A 32 -9.05 4.58 9.93
C ILE A 32 -10.06 3.61 9.33
N PHE A 33 -9.56 2.64 8.59
CA PHE A 33 -10.32 1.58 7.97
C PHE A 33 -10.06 0.27 8.70
N SER A 34 -11.07 -0.60 8.73
CA SER A 34 -11.01 -1.85 9.46
C SER A 34 -11.70 -2.96 8.69
N VAL A 35 -11.27 -4.19 8.97
CA VAL A 35 -11.81 -5.38 8.32
C VAL A 35 -12.82 -6.03 9.25
N VAL A 36 -14.05 -6.15 8.77
CA VAL A 36 -15.12 -6.90 9.43
C VAL A 36 -15.26 -8.24 8.73
N HIS A 37 -15.15 -9.32 9.48
CA HIS A 37 -15.42 -10.66 8.97
C HIS A 37 -16.92 -10.96 9.07
N ILE A 38 -17.56 -11.20 7.93
CA ILE A 38 -18.93 -11.72 7.88
C ILE A 38 -18.84 -13.24 7.75
N PRO A 39 -19.27 -14.01 8.78
CA PRO A 39 -19.20 -15.46 8.73
C PRO A 39 -19.83 -16.02 7.46
N GLN A 40 -19.15 -17.01 6.84
CA GLN A 40 -19.63 -17.74 5.66
C GLN A 40 -19.76 -16.93 4.37
N GLU A 41 -19.37 -15.65 4.36
CA GLU A 41 -19.39 -14.86 3.13
C GLU A 41 -18.04 -14.26 2.76
N HIS A 42 -17.66 -13.16 3.41
CA HIS A 42 -16.61 -12.28 2.93
C HIS A 42 -16.07 -11.36 4.03
N TYR A 43 -14.98 -10.68 3.70
CA TYR A 43 -14.38 -9.61 4.47
C TYR A 43 -14.84 -8.26 3.91
N LEU A 44 -15.38 -7.42 4.78
CA LEU A 44 -15.72 -6.04 4.45
C LEU A 44 -14.65 -5.10 4.98
N VAL A 45 -14.17 -4.20 4.13
CA VAL A 45 -13.34 -3.06 4.49
C VAL A 45 -14.24 -1.84 4.56
N MET A 46 -14.20 -1.11 5.67
CA MET A 46 -15.01 0.10 5.89
C MET A 46 -14.36 1.02 6.94
N PRO A 47 -14.77 2.30 7.02
CA PRO A 47 -14.32 3.19 8.08
C PRO A 47 -14.66 2.61 9.46
N THR A 48 -13.72 2.63 10.39
CA THR A 48 -13.90 2.07 11.74
C THR A 48 -15.09 2.68 12.48
N GLU A 49 -15.35 3.97 12.28
CA GLU A 49 -16.49 4.69 12.86
C GLU A 49 -17.85 4.19 12.35
N SER A 50 -17.89 3.56 11.18
CA SER A 50 -19.10 3.01 10.57
C SER A 50 -19.41 1.59 11.03
N ILE A 51 -18.53 0.96 11.84
CA ILE A 51 -18.71 -0.41 12.30
C ILE A 51 -19.75 -0.46 13.43
N PRO A 52 -20.83 -1.26 13.29
CA PRO A 52 -21.76 -1.49 14.39
C PRO A 52 -21.05 -2.11 15.60
N ARG A 53 -21.30 -1.59 16.81
CA ARG A 53 -20.64 -1.97 18.09
C ARG A 53 -20.65 -3.48 18.44
N ARG A 54 -21.40 -4.32 17.70
CA ARG A 54 -21.57 -5.76 17.97
C ARG A 54 -20.72 -6.67 17.07
N ASN A 55 -19.95 -6.14 16.12
CA ASN A 55 -19.20 -6.96 15.16
C ASN A 55 -17.75 -7.21 15.62
N MET A 56 -17.22 -8.42 15.35
CA MET A 56 -15.80 -8.73 15.57
C MET A 56 -14.94 -7.91 14.59
N VAL A 57 -14.20 -6.96 15.14
CA VAL A 57 -13.26 -6.11 14.38
C VAL A 57 -11.93 -6.83 14.26
N VAL A 58 -11.47 -7.07 13.03
CA VAL A 58 -10.06 -7.33 12.77
C VAL A 58 -9.44 -5.99 12.41
N SER A 59 -8.83 -5.31 13.40
CA SER A 59 -8.18 -4.03 13.12
C SER A 59 -6.98 -4.29 12.22
N GLY A 60 -6.87 -3.52 11.13
CA GLY A 60 -5.66 -3.44 10.33
C GLY A 60 -4.57 -2.72 11.11
N LYS A 61 -3.97 -3.36 12.12
CA LYS A 61 -2.72 -2.84 12.67
C LYS A 61 -1.67 -2.86 11.56
N SER A 62 -0.81 -1.84 11.59
CA SER A 62 0.35 -1.66 10.71
C SER A 62 0.96 -3.00 10.32
N LYS A 63 0.83 -3.37 9.04
CA LYS A 63 1.50 -4.53 8.48
C LYS A 63 2.91 -4.11 8.10
N ASP A 64 3.90 -4.77 8.70
CA ASP A 64 5.29 -4.63 8.27
C ASP A 64 5.53 -5.52 7.04
N TYR A 65 5.63 -4.90 5.88
CA TYR A 65 5.89 -5.61 4.62
C TYR A 65 7.35 -6.03 4.46
N SER A 66 8.27 -5.62 5.34
CA SER A 66 9.66 -6.06 5.30
C SER A 66 9.81 -7.59 5.48
N GLN A 67 8.82 -8.24 6.08
CA GLN A 67 8.77 -9.68 6.34
C GLN A 67 7.89 -10.44 5.33
N MET A 68 7.51 -9.83 4.21
CA MET A 68 6.68 -10.48 3.20
C MET A 68 7.40 -11.68 2.56
N THR A 69 6.74 -12.85 2.57
CA THR A 69 7.30 -14.08 1.99
C THR A 69 7.12 -14.15 0.47
N PHE A 70 7.92 -14.97 -0.22
CA PHE A 70 7.75 -15.23 -1.66
C PHE A 70 6.38 -15.84 -2.00
N GLU A 71 5.81 -16.64 -1.10
CA GLU A 71 4.46 -17.17 -1.25
C GLU A 71 3.42 -16.04 -1.22
N ALA A 72 3.51 -15.10 -0.27
CA ALA A 72 2.63 -13.94 -0.21
C ALA A 72 2.75 -13.07 -1.48
N ILE A 73 3.97 -12.83 -1.97
CA ILE A 73 4.21 -12.12 -3.24
C ILE A 73 3.54 -12.86 -4.40
N SER A 74 3.69 -14.19 -4.46
CA SER A 74 3.11 -15.01 -5.52
C SER A 74 1.58 -14.95 -5.51
N THR A 75 0.97 -15.00 -4.33
CA THR A 75 -0.49 -14.85 -4.16
C THR A 75 -0.98 -13.51 -4.71
N ILE A 76 -0.28 -12.41 -4.41
CA ILE A 76 -0.63 -11.08 -4.94
C ILE A 76 -0.48 -11.04 -6.46
N LYS A 77 0.60 -11.63 -7.01
CA LYS A 77 0.85 -11.65 -8.47
C LYS A 77 -0.16 -12.48 -9.25
N LEU A 78 -0.73 -13.52 -8.64
CA LEU A 78 -1.71 -14.41 -9.28
C LEU A 78 -3.16 -13.95 -9.06
N ASP A 79 -3.38 -12.89 -8.29
CA ASP A 79 -4.69 -12.27 -8.12
C ASP A 79 -5.19 -11.76 -9.48
N ARG A 80 -6.40 -12.18 -9.86
CA ARG A 80 -7.03 -11.77 -11.12
C ARG A 80 -7.56 -10.34 -11.08
N ASP A 81 -7.75 -9.79 -9.88
CA ASP A 81 -8.24 -8.44 -9.63
C ASP A 81 -7.37 -7.78 -8.55
N PRO A 82 -6.08 -7.54 -8.81
CA PRO A 82 -5.15 -7.08 -7.79
C PRO A 82 -5.55 -5.71 -7.24
N LEU A 83 -5.19 -5.45 -5.97
CA LEU A 83 -5.32 -4.10 -5.44
C LEU A 83 -4.44 -3.14 -6.25
N TRP A 84 -4.98 -1.99 -6.63
CA TRP A 84 -4.33 -1.00 -7.48
C TRP A 84 -2.86 -0.73 -7.10
N HIS A 85 -2.57 -0.47 -5.82
CA HIS A 85 -1.21 -0.16 -5.39
C HIS A 85 -0.25 -1.34 -5.59
N TRP A 86 -0.71 -2.58 -5.39
CA TRP A 86 0.10 -3.76 -5.67
C TRP A 86 0.33 -3.98 -7.15
N GLU A 87 -0.69 -3.77 -7.98
CA GLU A 87 -0.56 -3.80 -9.43
C GLU A 87 0.51 -2.81 -9.90
N GLN A 88 0.47 -1.57 -9.41
CA GLN A 88 1.47 -0.56 -9.75
C GLN A 88 2.87 -0.93 -9.27
N ILE A 89 3.02 -1.38 -8.01
CA ILE A 89 4.31 -1.78 -7.44
C ILE A 89 4.93 -2.94 -8.23
N LEU A 90 4.16 -4.01 -8.45
CA LEU A 90 4.63 -5.19 -9.17
C LEU A 90 4.83 -4.91 -10.66
N GLY A 91 4.01 -4.04 -11.24
CA GLY A 91 4.11 -3.60 -12.62
C GLY A 91 5.46 -2.95 -12.93
N MET A 92 5.96 -2.07 -12.05
CA MET A 92 7.28 -1.45 -12.19
C MET A 92 8.40 -2.48 -12.39
N PHE A 93 8.39 -3.56 -11.60
CA PHE A 93 9.42 -4.61 -11.72
C PHE A 93 9.14 -5.60 -12.85
N SER A 94 7.88 -5.85 -13.20
CA SER A 94 7.50 -6.85 -14.21
C SER A 94 7.89 -6.46 -15.63
N VAL A 95 7.97 -5.16 -15.91
CA VAL A 95 8.41 -4.63 -17.22
C VAL A 95 9.90 -4.29 -17.28
N THR A 96 10.60 -4.39 -16.15
CA THR A 96 12.03 -4.08 -16.06
C THR A 96 12.85 -5.26 -16.61
N ASP A 97 13.90 -4.94 -17.37
CA ASP A 97 14.81 -5.94 -17.94
C ASP A 97 15.49 -6.80 -16.85
N ALA A 98 15.66 -8.09 -17.15
CA ALA A 98 16.19 -9.06 -16.20
C ALA A 98 17.63 -8.74 -15.75
N GLU A 99 18.50 -8.21 -16.62
CA GLU A 99 19.86 -7.83 -16.24
C GLU A 99 19.85 -6.63 -15.28
N ILE A 100 18.90 -5.70 -15.44
CA ILE A 100 18.73 -4.58 -14.51
C ILE A 100 18.28 -5.09 -13.14
N LEU A 101 17.32 -6.01 -13.08
CA LEU A 101 16.90 -6.63 -11.81
C LEU A 101 18.05 -7.38 -11.13
N ARG A 102 18.84 -8.14 -11.91
CA ARG A 102 20.05 -8.81 -11.41
C ARG A 102 21.09 -7.82 -10.89
N PHE A 103 21.29 -6.70 -11.59
CA PHE A 103 22.21 -5.65 -11.18
C PHE A 103 21.77 -5.01 -9.84
N ILE A 104 20.49 -4.69 -9.69
CA ILE A 104 19.90 -4.17 -8.45
C ILE A 104 20.22 -5.09 -7.27
N LEU A 105 19.99 -6.40 -7.42
CA LEU A 105 20.27 -7.39 -6.38
C LEU A 105 21.77 -7.55 -6.13
N LYS A 106 22.58 -7.70 -7.19
CA LYS A 106 24.02 -7.99 -7.09
C LYS A 106 24.79 -6.88 -6.37
N TYR A 107 24.44 -5.64 -6.64
CA TYR A 107 25.15 -4.47 -6.11
C TYR A 107 24.40 -3.77 -4.97
N GLN A 108 23.29 -4.36 -4.48
CA GLN A 108 22.47 -3.80 -3.40
C GLN A 108 22.12 -2.33 -3.66
N VAL A 109 21.62 -2.06 -4.87
CA VAL A 109 21.26 -0.70 -5.29
C VAL A 109 20.28 -0.11 -4.27
N PRO A 110 20.51 1.10 -3.73
CA PRO A 110 19.72 1.64 -2.63
C PRO A 110 18.38 2.19 -3.14
N LEU A 111 17.42 1.29 -3.39
CA LEU A 111 16.10 1.64 -3.94
C LEU A 111 15.37 2.70 -3.11
N GLU A 112 15.48 2.64 -1.78
CA GLU A 112 14.90 3.66 -0.88
C GLU A 112 15.42 5.07 -1.18
N LYS A 113 16.73 5.23 -1.41
CA LYS A 113 17.34 6.53 -1.75
C LYS A 113 16.90 7.02 -3.14
N ILE A 114 16.75 6.09 -4.09
CA ILE A 114 16.24 6.42 -5.43
C ILE A 114 14.79 6.90 -5.31
N ILE A 115 13.94 6.20 -4.56
CA ILE A 115 12.54 6.60 -4.30
C ILE A 115 12.49 7.98 -3.63
N ALA A 116 13.31 8.22 -2.61
CA ALA A 116 13.38 9.51 -1.93
C ALA A 116 13.82 10.65 -2.87
N SER A 117 14.80 10.38 -3.75
CA SER A 117 15.23 11.31 -4.80
C SER A 117 14.11 11.65 -5.77
N GLU A 118 13.37 10.65 -6.23
CA GLU A 118 12.22 10.86 -7.12
C GLU A 118 11.10 11.68 -6.44
N LEU A 119 10.81 11.40 -5.17
CA LEU A 119 9.82 12.19 -4.39
C LEU A 119 10.27 13.65 -4.22
N ALA A 120 11.55 13.88 -3.92
CA ALA A 120 12.13 15.23 -3.85
C ALA A 120 12.01 15.97 -5.19
N ASN A 121 12.33 15.31 -6.30
CA ASN A 121 12.27 15.88 -7.65
C ASN A 121 10.84 16.17 -8.10
N ARG A 122 9.84 15.46 -7.57
CA ARG A 122 8.43 15.74 -7.83
C ARG A 122 7.88 16.92 -7.02
N GLY A 123 8.57 17.33 -5.95
CA GLY A 123 8.23 18.55 -5.19
C GLY A 123 7.06 18.39 -4.20
N TYR A 124 6.73 17.16 -3.80
CA TYR A 124 5.65 16.86 -2.86
C TYR A 124 6.17 16.59 -1.44
N ASP A 125 5.34 16.80 -0.42
CA ASP A 125 5.59 16.41 0.98
C ASP A 125 5.07 14.99 1.29
N GLU A 126 5.23 14.53 2.53
CA GLU A 126 4.73 13.23 3.03
C GLU A 126 3.20 13.09 2.97
N ASN A 127 2.48 14.20 2.84
CA ASN A 127 1.03 14.28 2.69
C ASN A 127 0.61 14.46 1.22
N ASN A 128 1.53 14.35 0.27
CA ASN A 128 1.28 14.52 -1.16
C ASN A 128 0.75 15.93 -1.51
N HIS A 129 1.13 16.95 -0.75
CA HIS A 129 0.95 18.36 -1.12
C HIS A 129 2.16 18.86 -1.89
N TRP A 130 1.94 19.62 -2.96
CA TRP A 130 3.02 20.27 -3.67
C TRP A 130 3.56 21.43 -2.83
N ILE A 131 4.85 21.38 -2.50
CA ILE A 131 5.56 22.34 -1.63
C ILE A 131 6.78 22.95 -2.29
N GLY A 132 7.06 22.58 -3.55
CA GLY A 132 8.22 22.99 -4.32
C GLY A 132 9.48 22.17 -4.00
N PHE A 133 10.43 22.16 -4.95
CA PHE A 133 11.58 21.24 -4.92
C PHE A 133 12.48 21.42 -3.70
N GLU A 134 12.80 22.66 -3.31
CA GLU A 134 13.74 22.91 -2.20
C GLU A 134 13.21 22.46 -0.84
N LYS A 135 11.90 22.58 -0.61
CA LYS A 135 11.28 22.07 0.61
C LYS A 135 11.18 20.54 0.57
N ALA A 136 10.78 19.97 -0.57
CA ALA A 136 10.70 18.52 -0.74
C ALA A 136 12.06 17.84 -0.53
N LYS A 137 13.15 18.39 -1.07
CA LYS A 137 14.52 17.89 -0.81
C LYS A 137 14.85 17.80 0.68
N LYS A 138 14.45 18.78 1.49
CA LYS A 138 14.69 18.77 2.96
C LYS A 138 13.88 17.71 3.71
N ILE A 139 12.77 17.26 3.13
CA ILE A 139 11.93 16.20 3.71
C ILE A 139 12.51 14.84 3.34
N TRP A 140 12.80 14.62 2.05
CA TRP A 140 13.11 13.30 1.51
C TRP A 140 14.61 12.95 1.49
N LEU A 141 15.51 13.92 1.29
CA LEU A 141 16.96 13.68 1.13
C LEU A 141 17.74 13.82 2.44
N ARG A 142 17.16 13.35 3.55
CA ARG A 142 17.79 13.41 4.88
C ARG A 142 18.87 12.36 5.05
#